data_AF-A0A0N4VRM2-F1
#
_entry.id   AF-A0A0N4VRM2-F1
#
_cell.length_a   1.000
_cell.length_b   1.000
_cell.length_c   1.000
_cell.angle_alpha   90.00
_cell.angle_beta   90.00
_cell.angle_gamma   90.00
#
_symmetry.space_group_name_H-M   'P 1'
#
loop_
_entity.id
_entity.type
_entity.pdbx_description
1 polymer ?
#
loop_
_entity_poly.entity_id
_entity_poly.type
_entity_poly.pdbx_seq_one_letter_code
_entity_poly.pdbx_strand_id
1 'polypeptide(L)'
;MGIGKRVESETILRREFPKKCQFYGADPDPNPNKALFEGINGTYFGSAIGAKTEVKQAFLLTNNGYKPYTIPHVALEEFVSNIVGRNDVVDWMSIDIEGGEIDLFPSLLKGGLFDRLDMDICQLNMELHLEPNTDGSPSDGDVAIYNFVRDALVSNRFVFLKVTYPYKNRVTHYGINVESPRCRQRYMSSLV
;
A
#
# COMPACT_ATOMS: atom_id res chain seq x y z
N MET A 1 4.21 1.45 -0.57
CA MET A 1 4.88 0.16 -0.40
C MET A 1 4.87 -0.49 -1.76
N GLY A 2 6.03 -0.94 -2.24
CA GLY A 2 6.23 -1.23 -3.66
C GLY A 2 6.21 0.08 -4.46
N ILE A 3 7.37 0.73 -4.59
CA ILE A 3 7.49 2.02 -5.29
C ILE A 3 7.28 1.82 -6.80
N GLY A 4 7.59 0.63 -7.33
CA GLY A 4 7.19 0.25 -8.68
C GLY A 4 7.77 1.18 -9.77
N LYS A 5 8.94 1.77 -9.49
CA LYS A 5 9.70 2.66 -10.39
C LYS A 5 8.95 3.95 -10.79
N ARG A 6 7.94 4.35 -10.01
CA ARG A 6 7.03 5.46 -10.30
C ARG A 6 6.72 6.26 -9.03
N VAL A 7 6.72 7.59 -9.14
CA VAL A 7 6.49 8.52 -8.01
C VAL A 7 5.70 9.76 -8.44
N GLU A 8 4.89 9.67 -9.50
CA GLU A 8 4.20 10.82 -10.09
C GLU A 8 3.19 11.44 -9.12
N SER A 9 2.48 10.60 -8.35
CA SER A 9 1.49 11.07 -7.37
C SER A 9 2.16 11.85 -6.25
N GLU A 10 3.23 11.30 -5.71
CA GLU A 10 4.03 11.91 -4.64
C GLU A 10 4.71 13.20 -5.12
N THR A 11 5.16 13.23 -6.38
CA THR A 11 5.71 14.43 -7.02
C THR A 11 4.68 15.54 -7.10
N ILE A 12 3.45 15.23 -7.53
CA ILE A 12 2.35 16.20 -7.58
C ILE A 12 2.01 16.68 -6.17
N LEU A 13 1.84 15.78 -5.20
CA LEU A 13 1.54 16.14 -3.82
C LEU A 13 2.64 17.01 -3.20
N ARG A 14 3.92 16.72 -3.46
CA ARG A 14 5.03 17.56 -3.01
C ARG A 14 4.94 18.96 -3.59
N ARG A 15 4.55 19.10 -4.86
CA ARG A 15 4.40 20.41 -5.52
C ARG A 15 3.23 21.20 -4.93
N GLU A 16 2.08 20.56 -4.74
CA GLU A 16 0.88 21.24 -4.22
C GLU A 16 0.98 21.53 -2.72
N PHE A 17 1.69 20.70 -1.96
CA PHE A 17 1.80 20.78 -0.49
C PHE A 17 3.26 20.67 0.03
N PRO A 18 4.17 21.56 -0.41
CA PRO A 18 5.62 21.40 -0.23
C PRO A 18 6.07 21.31 1.22
N LYS A 19 5.35 21.97 2.14
CA LYS A 19 5.66 22.03 3.57
C LYS A 19 4.83 21.08 4.44
N LYS A 20 3.85 20.38 3.87
CA LYS A 20 2.94 19.50 4.64
C LYS A 20 3.22 18.02 4.42
N CYS A 21 3.73 17.64 3.25
CA CYS A 21 3.97 16.24 2.93
C CYS A 21 5.31 15.72 3.48
N GLN A 22 5.23 14.59 4.16
CA GLN A 22 6.36 13.71 4.50
C GLN A 22 6.12 12.37 3.81
N PHE A 23 7.09 11.91 3.03
CA PHE A 23 6.97 10.68 2.23
C PHE A 23 7.92 9.61 2.75
N TYR A 24 7.40 8.41 2.96
CA TYR A 24 8.15 7.24 3.39
C TYR A 24 7.85 6.10 2.41
N GLY A 25 8.89 5.55 1.81
CA GLY A 25 8.78 4.55 0.74
C GLY A 25 9.57 3.31 1.10
N ALA A 26 8.92 2.15 1.05
CA ALA A 26 9.55 0.86 1.28
C ALA A 26 9.47 0.02 0.01
N ASP A 27 10.62 -0.44 -0.46
CA ASP A 27 10.78 -1.31 -1.62
C ASP A 27 12.12 -2.06 -1.52
N PRO A 28 12.16 -3.39 -1.71
CA PRO A 28 13.40 -4.15 -1.62
C PRO A 28 14.37 -3.95 -2.79
N ASP A 29 13.92 -3.44 -3.93
CA ASP A 29 14.79 -3.12 -5.08
C ASP A 29 15.15 -1.63 -5.08
N PRO A 30 16.40 -1.25 -4.72
CA PRO A 30 16.80 0.15 -4.65
C PRO A 30 16.92 0.83 -6.01
N ASN A 31 17.08 0.10 -7.12
CA ASN A 31 17.36 0.71 -8.42
C ASN A 31 16.16 0.55 -9.37
N PRO A 32 15.53 1.64 -9.85
CA PRO A 32 15.81 3.06 -9.60
C PRO A 32 15.10 3.66 -8.37
N ASN A 33 14.33 2.87 -7.61
CA ASN A 33 13.36 3.34 -6.63
C ASN A 33 13.93 4.29 -5.58
N LYS A 34 15.12 4.03 -5.05
CA LYS A 34 15.77 4.89 -4.06
C LYS A 34 16.00 6.30 -4.60
N ALA A 35 16.64 6.40 -5.77
CA ALA A 35 16.96 7.70 -6.37
C ALA A 35 15.69 8.49 -6.73
N LEU A 36 14.65 7.81 -7.23
CA LEU A 36 13.37 8.44 -7.53
C LEU A 36 12.69 9.00 -6.27
N PHE A 37 12.63 8.19 -5.21
CA PHE A 37 11.91 8.55 -4.00
C PHE A 37 12.65 9.59 -3.15
N GLU A 38 13.97 9.49 -3.05
CA GLU A 38 14.79 10.51 -2.38
C GLU A 38 14.82 11.83 -3.19
N GLY A 39 14.70 11.76 -4.53
CA GLY A 39 14.63 12.92 -5.42
C GLY A 39 13.43 13.84 -5.17
N ILE A 40 12.34 13.32 -4.59
CA ILE A 40 11.17 14.10 -4.18
C ILE A 40 11.20 14.48 -2.68
N ASN A 41 12.38 14.39 -2.07
CA ASN A 41 12.62 14.59 -0.64
C ASN A 41 11.79 13.62 0.23
N GLY A 42 11.68 12.37 -0.21
CA GLY A 42 11.15 11.26 0.57
C GLY A 42 12.24 10.45 1.26
N THR A 43 11.87 9.62 2.23
CA THR A 43 12.78 8.68 2.89
C THR A 43 12.56 7.28 2.35
N TYR A 44 13.61 6.69 1.79
CA TYR A 44 13.58 5.34 1.21
C TYR A 44 14.05 4.28 2.22
N PHE A 45 13.38 3.13 2.25
CA PHE A 45 13.70 1.96 3.06
C PHE A 45 13.85 0.72 2.17
N GLY A 46 15.05 0.15 2.16
CA GLY A 46 15.42 -1.01 1.34
C GLY A 46 14.96 -2.34 1.92
N SER A 47 13.65 -2.51 2.06
CA SER A 47 13.01 -3.69 2.64
C SER A 47 11.59 -3.83 2.10
N ALA A 48 11.14 -5.08 1.96
CA ALA A 48 9.73 -5.35 1.75
C ALA A 48 8.95 -5.14 3.05
N ILE A 49 7.65 -4.86 2.94
CA ILE A 49 6.77 -4.79 4.11
C ILE A 49 5.93 -6.06 4.15
N GLY A 50 5.94 -6.74 5.30
CA GLY A 50 5.20 -7.98 5.49
C GLY A 50 4.48 -8.02 6.83
N ALA A 51 3.83 -9.15 7.11
CA ALA A 51 3.16 -9.36 8.39
C ALA A 51 4.14 -9.52 9.57
N LYS A 52 5.40 -9.89 9.30
CA LYS A 52 6.44 -10.14 10.31
C LYS A 52 7.79 -9.63 9.82
N THR A 53 8.65 -9.29 10.78
CA THR A 53 10.05 -8.95 10.51
C THR A 53 10.84 -10.24 10.38
N GLU A 54 11.33 -10.51 9.17
CA GLU A 54 12.03 -11.75 8.82
C GLU A 54 12.88 -11.57 7.57
N VAL A 55 13.83 -12.48 7.37
CA VAL A 55 14.56 -12.59 6.09
C VAL A 55 14.03 -13.82 5.38
N LYS A 56 13.33 -13.63 4.27
CA LYS A 56 12.76 -14.73 3.47
C LYS A 56 12.95 -14.53 1.98
N GLN A 57 12.75 -15.61 1.24
CA GLN A 57 12.76 -15.58 -0.21
C GLN A 57 11.49 -14.89 -0.72
N ALA A 58 11.66 -13.96 -1.65
CA ALA A 58 10.61 -13.33 -2.43
C ALA A 58 10.99 -13.32 -3.91
N PHE A 59 10.01 -13.29 -4.79
CA PHE A 59 10.25 -13.14 -6.22
C PHE A 59 10.22 -11.67 -6.59
N LEU A 60 11.31 -11.16 -7.15
CA LEU A 60 11.40 -9.77 -7.62
C LEU A 60 11.42 -9.74 -9.14
N LEU A 61 10.69 -8.78 -9.72
CA LEU A 61 10.70 -8.53 -11.14
C LEU A 61 12.01 -7.85 -11.58
N THR A 62 12.85 -8.58 -12.32
CA THR A 62 14.10 -8.07 -12.89
C THR A 62 13.96 -7.84 -14.40
N ASN A 63 14.99 -7.27 -15.03
CA ASN A 63 15.08 -7.18 -16.50
C ASN A 63 15.03 -8.56 -17.19
N ASN A 64 15.30 -9.65 -16.46
CA ASN A 64 15.29 -11.02 -16.95
C ASN A 64 14.08 -11.83 -16.40
N GLY A 65 13.00 -11.15 -16.02
CA GLY A 65 11.81 -11.74 -15.40
C GLY A 65 11.90 -11.90 -13.89
N TYR A 66 10.93 -12.60 -13.31
CA TYR A 66 10.86 -12.87 -11.88
C TYR A 66 12.00 -13.80 -11.45
N LYS A 67 12.76 -13.36 -10.44
CA LYS A 67 13.85 -14.15 -9.86
C LYS A 67 13.72 -14.20 -8.34
N PRO A 68 14.06 -15.33 -7.71
CA PRO A 68 14.06 -15.42 -6.26
C PRO A 68 15.22 -14.63 -5.66
N TYR A 69 14.92 -13.81 -4.66
CA TYR A 69 15.89 -13.10 -3.84
C TYR A 69 15.57 -13.31 -2.37
N THR A 70 16.61 -13.44 -1.54
CA THR A 70 16.48 -13.42 -0.09
C THR A 70 16.53 -11.97 0.37
N ILE A 71 15.41 -11.43 0.82
CA ILE A 71 15.28 -10.01 1.15
C ILE A 71 14.76 -9.80 2.58
N PRO A 72 15.16 -8.70 3.23
CA PRO A 72 14.59 -8.32 4.51
C PRO A 72 13.15 -7.88 4.32
N HIS A 73 12.27 -8.43 5.14
CA HIS A 73 10.91 -7.96 5.36
C HIS A 73 10.85 -7.30 6.73
N VAL A 74 10.19 -6.15 6.80
CA VAL A 74 9.87 -5.47 8.05
C VAL A 74 8.38 -5.61 8.30
N ALA A 75 7.98 -5.93 9.53
CA ALA A 75 6.59 -5.96 9.92
C ALA A 75 5.93 -4.60 9.69
N LEU A 76 4.72 -4.58 9.13
CA LEU A 76 3.98 -3.33 8.92
C LEU A 76 3.87 -2.50 10.20
N GLU A 77 3.64 -3.15 11.36
CA GLU A 77 3.59 -2.50 12.67
C GLU A 77 4.89 -1.80 13.04
N GLU A 78 6.03 -2.48 12.86
CA GLU A 78 7.36 -1.92 13.12
C GLU A 78 7.63 -0.75 12.17
N PHE A 79 7.25 -0.89 10.90
CA PHE A 79 7.43 0.17 9.91
C PHE A 79 6.65 1.43 10.26
N VAL A 80 5.35 1.32 10.57
CA VAL A 80 4.52 2.49 10.85
C VAL A 80 4.77 3.08 12.25
N SER A 81 5.13 2.27 13.23
CA SER A 81 5.30 2.73 14.61
C SER A 81 6.71 3.28 14.88
N ASN A 82 7.74 2.59 14.39
CA ASN A 82 9.13 2.86 14.78
C ASN A 82 9.91 3.56 13.66
N ILE A 83 9.69 3.18 12.40
CA ILE A 83 10.47 3.67 11.27
C ILE A 83 9.92 4.99 10.74
N VAL A 84 8.63 5.01 10.39
CA VAL A 84 7.91 6.24 10.00
C VAL A 84 7.74 7.16 11.20
N GLY A 85 7.58 6.57 12.38
CA GLY A 85 7.16 7.25 13.60
C GLY A 85 5.64 7.31 13.66
N ARG A 86 5.08 6.77 14.75
CA ARG A 86 3.64 6.69 14.96
C ARG A 86 2.98 8.06 14.80
N ASN A 87 1.98 8.10 13.92
CA ASN A 87 1.11 9.25 13.71
C ASN A 87 -0.34 8.80 13.78
N ASP A 88 -1.19 9.59 14.43
CA ASP A 88 -2.63 9.32 14.58
C ASP A 88 -3.37 9.21 13.25
N VAL A 89 -2.79 9.77 12.17
CA VAL A 89 -3.36 9.77 10.83
C VAL A 89 -2.26 9.52 9.79
N VAL A 90 -2.53 8.58 8.88
CA VAL A 90 -1.87 8.40 7.60
C VAL A 90 -2.76 9.00 6.52
N ASP A 91 -2.40 10.16 5.99
CA ASP A 91 -3.19 10.84 4.96
C ASP A 91 -3.33 9.95 3.71
N TRP A 92 -2.22 9.38 3.23
CA TRP A 92 -2.17 8.55 2.03
C TRP A 92 -1.32 7.31 2.25
N MET A 93 -1.90 6.14 1.98
CA MET A 93 -1.19 4.87 1.88
C MET A 93 -1.34 4.31 0.46
N SER A 94 -0.21 4.07 -0.21
CA SER A 94 -0.17 3.37 -1.51
C SER A 94 0.47 2.00 -1.35
N ILE A 95 -0.14 0.97 -1.93
CA ILE A 95 0.37 -0.40 -1.88
C ILE A 95 0.31 -1.03 -3.27
N ASP A 96 1.45 -1.46 -3.78
CA ASP A 96 1.53 -2.34 -4.94
C ASP A 96 1.63 -3.78 -4.44
N ILE A 97 0.61 -4.60 -4.71
CA ILE A 97 0.48 -5.98 -4.22
C ILE A 97 0.84 -6.94 -5.36
N GLU A 98 2.00 -7.57 -5.29
CA GLU A 98 2.45 -8.61 -6.24
C GLU A 98 2.33 -10.03 -5.61
N GLY A 99 1.36 -10.21 -4.70
CA GLY A 99 1.04 -11.48 -4.03
C GLY A 99 1.72 -11.68 -2.67
N GLY A 100 2.94 -11.18 -2.47
CA GLY A 100 3.67 -11.29 -1.19
C GLY A 100 3.05 -10.52 -0.03
N GLU A 101 2.27 -9.50 -0.35
CA GLU A 101 1.67 -8.55 0.59
C GLU A 101 0.23 -8.92 1.00
N ILE A 102 -0.32 -10.03 0.51
CA ILE A 102 -1.70 -10.47 0.81
C ILE A 102 -1.91 -10.66 2.33
N ASP A 103 -0.86 -11.09 3.03
CA ASP A 103 -0.87 -11.22 4.50
C ASP A 103 -1.09 -9.89 5.23
N LEU A 104 -0.98 -8.75 4.54
CA LEU A 104 -1.26 -7.42 5.11
C LEU A 104 -2.76 -7.09 5.13
N PHE A 105 -3.60 -7.75 4.33
CA PHE A 105 -5.03 -7.40 4.23
C PHE A 105 -5.77 -7.36 5.58
N PRO A 106 -5.59 -8.33 6.50
CA PRO A 106 -6.23 -8.25 7.82
C PRO A 106 -5.80 -7.02 8.64
N SER A 107 -4.62 -6.47 8.37
CA SER A 107 -4.13 -5.27 9.05
C SER A 107 -4.91 -4.01 8.65
N LEU A 108 -5.46 -3.97 7.44
CA LEU A 108 -6.17 -2.82 6.85
C LEU A 108 -7.68 -2.81 7.14
N LEU A 109 -8.25 -3.95 7.56
CA LEU A 109 -9.67 -4.11 7.86
C LEU A 109 -10.01 -3.69 9.30
N LYS A 110 -11.32 -3.64 9.61
CA LYS A 110 -11.83 -3.36 10.98
C LYS A 110 -11.27 -4.36 12.00
N GLY A 111 -10.86 -3.86 13.17
CA GLY A 111 -10.15 -4.63 14.20
C GLY A 111 -8.69 -4.96 13.86
N GLY A 112 -8.22 -4.49 12.70
CA GLY A 112 -6.87 -4.70 12.19
C GLY A 112 -5.80 -3.91 12.94
N LEU A 113 -4.62 -3.85 12.35
CA LEU A 113 -3.45 -3.21 12.96
C LEU A 113 -3.70 -1.73 13.24
N PHE A 114 -4.22 -0.99 12.27
CA PHE A 114 -4.40 0.47 12.39
C PHE A 114 -5.40 0.81 13.50
N ASP A 115 -6.47 0.03 13.66
CA ASP A 115 -7.42 0.18 14.76
C ASP A 115 -6.76 -0.07 16.13
N ARG A 116 -5.93 -1.12 16.24
CA ARG A 116 -5.19 -1.42 17.48
C ARG A 116 -4.18 -0.34 17.83
N LEU A 117 -3.63 0.33 16.82
CA LEU A 117 -2.69 1.44 16.98
C LEU A 117 -3.39 2.82 17.10
N ASP A 118 -4.73 2.89 17.11
CA ASP A 118 -5.49 4.15 17.06
C ASP A 118 -5.05 5.10 15.92
N MET A 119 -4.70 4.51 14.77
CA MET A 119 -4.25 5.19 13.58
C MET A 119 -5.33 5.12 12.50
N ASP A 120 -5.58 6.26 11.84
CA ASP A 120 -6.51 6.31 10.71
C ASP A 120 -5.75 6.39 9.38
N ILE A 121 -6.04 5.48 8.45
CA ILE A 121 -5.66 5.66 7.04
C ILE A 121 -6.79 6.41 6.36
N CYS A 122 -6.53 7.61 5.83
CA CYS A 122 -7.58 8.42 5.22
C CYS A 122 -7.76 8.15 3.72
N GLN A 123 -6.69 7.91 2.99
CA GLN A 123 -6.72 7.47 1.60
C GLN A 123 -5.91 6.19 1.43
N LEU A 124 -6.54 5.14 0.90
CA LEU A 124 -5.91 3.86 0.60
C LEU A 124 -5.92 3.61 -0.92
N ASN A 125 -4.74 3.66 -1.52
CA ASN A 125 -4.52 3.35 -2.93
C ASN A 125 -3.88 1.98 -3.03
N MET A 126 -4.41 1.12 -3.90
CA MET A 126 -3.84 -0.19 -4.13
C MET A 126 -3.80 -0.53 -5.60
N GLU A 127 -2.70 -1.17 -6.03
CA GLU A 127 -2.58 -1.94 -7.26
C GLU A 127 -2.61 -3.42 -6.87
N LEU A 128 -3.57 -4.16 -7.43
CA LEU A 128 -3.85 -5.56 -7.15
C LEU A 128 -3.56 -6.37 -8.40
N HIS A 129 -2.65 -7.32 -8.31
CA HIS A 129 -2.31 -8.23 -9.41
C HIS A 129 -3.12 -9.52 -9.26
N LEU A 130 -3.88 -9.85 -10.30
CA LEU A 130 -4.67 -11.09 -10.37
C LEU A 130 -3.87 -12.13 -11.15
N GLU A 131 -3.64 -13.27 -10.55
CA GLU A 131 -2.80 -14.33 -11.10
C GLU A 131 -3.58 -15.65 -11.04
N PRO A 132 -4.51 -15.87 -11.98
CA PRO A 132 -5.28 -17.11 -12.01
C PRO A 132 -4.37 -18.30 -12.33
N ASN A 133 -4.82 -19.48 -11.90
CA ASN A 133 -4.17 -20.75 -12.21
C ASN A 133 -4.13 -20.98 -13.74
N THR A 134 -3.30 -21.93 -14.17
CA THR A 134 -3.14 -22.26 -15.60
C THR A 134 -4.41 -22.76 -16.28
N ASP A 135 -5.36 -23.28 -15.50
CA ASP A 135 -6.69 -23.72 -15.95
C ASP A 135 -7.73 -22.57 -15.98
N GLY A 136 -7.33 -21.36 -15.60
CA GLY A 136 -8.18 -20.17 -15.52
C GLY A 136 -9.00 -20.05 -14.23
N SER A 137 -8.87 -20.99 -13.30
CA SER A 137 -9.50 -20.86 -11.98
C SER A 137 -8.78 -19.78 -11.13
N PRO A 138 -9.49 -19.08 -10.22
CA PRO A 138 -8.86 -18.14 -9.31
C PRO A 138 -7.79 -18.82 -8.45
N SER A 139 -6.63 -18.19 -8.30
CA SER A 139 -5.63 -18.64 -7.32
C SER A 139 -6.06 -18.30 -5.88
N ASP A 140 -5.39 -18.87 -4.88
CA ASP A 140 -5.59 -18.49 -3.48
C ASP A 140 -5.38 -16.98 -3.27
N GLY A 141 -4.44 -16.39 -4.03
CA GLY A 141 -4.19 -14.95 -4.01
C GLY A 141 -5.37 -14.14 -4.55
N ASP A 142 -5.94 -14.56 -5.68
CA ASP A 142 -7.14 -13.94 -6.25
C ASP A 142 -8.33 -14.00 -5.28
N VAL A 143 -8.52 -15.14 -4.61
CA VAL A 143 -9.57 -15.33 -3.60
C VAL A 143 -9.34 -14.40 -2.41
N ALA A 144 -8.10 -14.26 -1.94
CA ALA A 144 -7.76 -13.36 -0.84
C ALA A 144 -7.99 -11.88 -1.21
N ILE A 145 -7.61 -11.47 -2.42
CA ILE A 145 -7.87 -10.11 -2.95
C ILE A 145 -9.37 -9.85 -2.99
N TYR A 146 -10.15 -10.79 -3.53
CA TYR A 146 -11.60 -10.65 -3.60
C TYR A 146 -12.24 -10.52 -2.20
N ASN A 147 -11.83 -11.37 -1.26
CA ASN A 147 -12.31 -11.33 0.12
C ASN A 147 -11.97 -9.99 0.79
N PHE A 148 -10.75 -9.49 0.61
CA PHE A 148 -10.36 -8.18 1.15
C PHE A 148 -11.24 -7.05 0.60
N VAL A 149 -11.42 -6.96 -0.72
CA VAL A 149 -12.25 -5.91 -1.32
C VAL A 149 -13.70 -6.01 -0.86
N ARG A 150 -14.27 -7.22 -0.80
CA ARG A 150 -15.61 -7.47 -0.28
C ARG A 150 -15.73 -7.00 1.17
N ASP A 151 -14.81 -7.42 2.04
CA ASP A 151 -14.88 -7.12 3.47
C ASP A 151 -14.66 -5.63 3.74
N ALA A 152 -13.76 -4.99 2.98
CA ALA A 152 -13.57 -3.54 3.01
C ALA A 152 -14.86 -2.79 2.63
N LEU A 153 -15.56 -3.23 1.57
CA LEU A 153 -16.85 -2.66 1.15
C LEU A 153 -17.95 -2.87 2.20
N VAL A 154 -18.13 -4.10 2.69
CA VAL A 154 -19.17 -4.45 3.68
C VAL A 154 -18.95 -3.71 5.00
N SER A 155 -17.70 -3.43 5.36
CA SER A 155 -17.36 -2.68 6.56
C SER A 155 -17.85 -1.22 6.52
N ASN A 156 -18.14 -0.68 5.33
CA ASN A 156 -18.41 0.75 5.07
C ASN A 156 -17.30 1.70 5.56
N ARG A 157 -16.09 1.20 5.81
CA ARG A 157 -14.95 2.02 6.20
C ARG A 157 -14.46 2.85 5.02
N PHE A 158 -14.22 2.19 3.88
CA PHE A 158 -13.71 2.82 2.67
C PHE A 158 -14.77 2.89 1.59
N VAL A 159 -14.91 4.06 0.97
CA VAL A 159 -15.62 4.19 -0.31
C VAL A 159 -14.58 4.16 -1.42
N PHE A 160 -14.63 3.12 -2.25
CA PHE A 160 -13.77 3.00 -3.44
C PHE A 160 -14.40 3.76 -4.61
N LEU A 161 -13.69 4.76 -5.14
CA LEU A 161 -14.27 5.75 -6.07
C LEU A 161 -13.81 5.59 -7.53
N LYS A 162 -12.67 4.95 -7.78
CA LYS A 162 -12.17 4.70 -9.14
C LYS A 162 -11.50 3.34 -9.17
N VAL A 163 -12.08 2.42 -9.93
CA VAL A 163 -11.48 1.14 -10.25
C VAL A 163 -10.99 1.21 -11.69
N THR A 164 -9.70 1.01 -11.93
CA THR A 164 -9.17 0.93 -13.30
C THR A 164 -8.42 -0.37 -13.55
N TYR A 165 -8.42 -0.78 -14.83
CA TYR A 165 -7.73 -1.97 -15.32
C TYR A 165 -6.59 -1.53 -16.23
N PRO A 166 -5.47 -1.04 -15.67
CA PRO A 166 -4.40 -0.43 -16.47
C PRO A 166 -3.68 -1.44 -17.37
N TYR A 167 -3.69 -2.72 -16.97
CA TYR A 167 -3.09 -3.83 -17.70
C TYR A 167 -3.93 -5.10 -17.53
N LYS A 168 -3.69 -6.11 -18.36
CA LYS A 168 -4.31 -7.42 -18.22
C LYS A 168 -4.04 -7.95 -16.81
N ASN A 169 -5.11 -8.28 -16.10
CA ASN A 169 -5.09 -8.79 -14.73
C ASN A 169 -4.58 -7.84 -13.64
N ARG A 170 -4.62 -6.52 -13.83
CA ARG A 170 -4.36 -5.57 -12.74
C ARG A 170 -5.60 -4.76 -12.43
N VAL A 171 -5.87 -4.58 -11.15
CA VAL A 171 -6.95 -3.73 -10.65
C VAL A 171 -6.34 -2.67 -9.76
N THR A 172 -6.56 -1.41 -10.10
CA THR A 172 -6.16 -0.29 -9.23
C THR A 172 -7.39 0.36 -8.65
N HIS A 173 -7.33 0.71 -7.37
CA HIS A 173 -8.37 1.50 -6.73
C HIS A 173 -7.80 2.55 -5.79
N TYR A 174 -8.54 3.65 -5.61
CA TYR A 174 -8.38 4.50 -4.44
C TYR A 174 -9.65 4.50 -3.60
N GLY A 175 -9.46 4.33 -2.29
CA GLY A 175 -10.51 4.34 -1.28
C GLY A 175 -10.33 5.51 -0.32
N ILE A 176 -11.43 6.15 0.07
CA ILE A 176 -11.44 7.19 1.10
C ILE A 176 -12.10 6.61 2.35
N ASN A 177 -11.45 6.76 3.51
CA ASN A 177 -12.02 6.37 4.79
C ASN A 177 -13.11 7.36 5.22
N VAL A 178 -14.36 6.95 5.08
CA VAL A 178 -15.53 7.75 5.42
C VAL A 178 -16.05 7.47 6.84
N GLU A 179 -15.56 6.40 7.47
CA GLU A 179 -15.90 6.05 8.85
C GLU A 179 -15.20 6.97 9.86
N SER A 180 -13.91 7.27 9.64
CA SER A 180 -13.13 8.11 10.55
C SER A 180 -13.56 9.58 10.52
N PRO A 181 -13.90 10.19 11.67
CA PRO A 181 -14.10 11.64 11.77
C PRO A 181 -12.85 12.44 11.39
N ARG A 182 -11.64 11.94 11.73
CA ARG A 182 -10.36 12.60 11.41
C ARG A 182 -10.18 12.70 9.89
N CYS A 183 -10.56 11.66 9.16
CA CYS A 183 -10.48 11.62 7.70
C CYS A 183 -11.57 12.45 7.02
N ARG A 184 -12.82 12.40 7.51
CA ARG A 184 -13.89 13.27 7.00
C ARG A 184 -13.55 14.74 7.16
N GLN A 185 -12.99 15.15 8.29
CA GLN A 185 -12.58 16.55 8.48
C GLN A 185 -11.50 17.00 7.49
N ARG A 186 -10.63 16.09 7.04
CA ARG A 186 -9.55 16.40 6.08
C ARG A 186 -10.05 16.54 4.65
N TYR A 187 -10.92 15.64 4.20
CA TYR A 187 -11.32 15.57 2.78
C TYR A 187 -12.73 16.05 2.47
N MET A 188 -13.59 16.20 3.48
CA MET A 188 -15.01 16.48 3.32
C MET A 188 -15.48 17.68 4.16
N SER A 189 -14.57 18.42 4.78
CA SER A 189 -14.93 19.57 5.63
C SER A 189 -15.61 20.73 4.89
N SER A 190 -15.56 20.77 3.56
CA SER A 190 -16.32 21.72 2.73
C SER A 190 -17.71 21.23 2.33
N LEU A 191 -18.10 20.00 2.70
CA LEU A 191 -19.39 19.39 2.40
C LEU A 191 -20.37 19.41 3.60
N VAL A 192 -19.96 19.99 4.73
CA VAL A 192 -20.76 20.15 5.95
C VAL A 192 -21.02 21.63 6.20
#